data_AF-A0A645AZJ3-F1
#
_entry.id   AF-A0A645AZJ3-F1
#
_cell.length_a   1.000
_cell.length_b   1.000
_cell.length_c   1.000
_cell.angle_alpha   90.00
_cell.angle_beta   90.00
_cell.angle_gamma   90.00
#
_symmetry.space_group_name_H-M   'P 1'
#
loop_
_entity.id
_entity.type
_entity.pdbx_description
1 polymer ?
#
loop_
_entity_poly.entity_id
_entity_poly.type
_entity_poly.pdbx_seq_one_letter_code
_entity_poly.pdbx_strand_id
1 'polypeptide(L)'
;MGIPFKVVFSMGEMETAVDSMKDCDVVLIDTTGRSSKNTMQISELRAFIDKAKASKVHLVISATTKNRDIKIITEGYKSINYDYVIITKLDETCTYGSILNICHKAQTPISFITTGQNVPEDIKTPTDSEVLNLILGEKSVC
;
A
#
# COMPACT_ATOMS: atom_id res chain seq x y z
N MET A 1 -10.40 12.54 18.48
CA MET A 1 -8.95 12.60 18.21
C MET A 1 -8.70 13.90 17.48
N GLY A 2 -7.93 14.83 18.06
CA GLY A 2 -7.70 16.17 17.50
C GLY A 2 -6.71 16.19 16.34
N ILE A 3 -6.83 15.23 15.41
CA ILE A 3 -5.96 15.13 14.23
C ILE A 3 -6.61 15.92 13.09
N PRO A 4 -5.90 16.85 12.44
CA PRO A 4 -6.40 17.56 11.26
C PRO A 4 -6.88 16.57 10.19
N PHE A 5 -8.06 16.82 9.63
CA PHE A 5 -8.66 15.96 8.62
C PHE A 5 -9.29 16.79 7.51
N LYS A 6 -9.09 16.37 6.26
CA LYS A 6 -9.65 16.99 5.06
C LYS A 6 -10.11 15.91 4.10
N VAL A 7 -11.25 16.16 3.46
CA VAL A 7 -11.74 15.35 2.34
C VAL A 7 -11.52 16.16 1.08
N VAL A 8 -10.98 15.51 0.04
CA VAL A 8 -10.68 16.13 -1.26
C VAL A 8 -11.50 15.43 -2.32
N PHE A 9 -12.36 16.17 -3.02
CA PHE A 9 -13.19 15.64 -4.10
C PHE A 9 -12.69 16.02 -5.50
N SER A 10 -11.82 17.02 -5.58
CA SER A 10 -11.32 17.54 -6.85
C SER A 10 -9.83 17.82 -6.82
N MET A 11 -9.21 17.79 -8.00
CA MET A 11 -7.79 18.12 -8.16
C MET A 11 -7.43 19.54 -7.68
N GLY A 12 -8.39 20.49 -7.74
CA GLY A 12 -8.19 21.86 -7.27
C GLY A 12 -8.12 21.98 -5.75
N GLU A 13 -8.79 21.09 -5.03
CA GLU A 13 -8.78 21.06 -3.56
C GLU A 13 -7.50 20.45 -2.99
N MET A 14 -6.80 19.61 -3.74
CA MET A 14 -5.69 18.81 -3.22
C MET A 14 -4.53 19.67 -2.68
N GLU A 15 -4.11 20.69 -3.44
CA GLU A 15 -3.01 21.58 -3.02
C GLU A 15 -3.39 22.37 -1.78
N THR A 16 -4.60 22.93 -1.74
CA THR A 16 -5.13 23.65 -0.58
C THR A 16 -5.20 22.76 0.66
N ALA A 17 -5.59 21.48 0.50
CA ALA A 17 -5.67 20.53 1.60
C ALA A 17 -4.29 20.23 2.18
N VAL A 18 -3.29 19.94 1.33
CA VAL A 18 -1.90 19.68 1.76
C VAL A 18 -1.28 20.92 2.41
N ASP A 19 -1.47 22.11 1.82
CA ASP A 19 -0.95 23.36 2.38
C ASP A 19 -1.57 23.69 3.75
N SER A 20 -2.83 23.34 3.97
CA SER A 20 -3.48 23.49 5.27
C SER A 20 -2.91 22.60 6.37
N MET A 21 -2.14 21.57 5.99
CA MET A 21 -1.49 20.62 6.89
C MET A 21 0.03 20.77 6.90
N LYS A 22 0.59 21.86 6.35
CA LYS A 22 2.05 22.09 6.26
C LYS A 22 2.78 22.10 7.61
N ASP A 23 2.06 22.37 8.70
CA ASP A 23 2.60 22.38 10.06
C ASP A 23 2.59 20.98 10.70
N CYS A 24 2.07 19.96 10.01
CA CYS A 24 2.15 18.56 10.43
C CYS A 24 3.48 17.95 9.96
N ASP A 25 4.11 17.14 10.82
CA ASP A 25 5.32 16.39 10.46
C ASP A 25 5.05 15.36 9.36
N VAL A 26 3.85 14.76 9.36
CA VAL A 26 3.41 13.74 8.43
C VAL A 26 1.95 13.97 8.05
N VAL A 27 1.66 13.92 6.75
CA VAL A 27 0.31 13.92 6.20
C VAL A 27 0.06 12.56 5.55
N LEU A 28 -0.91 11.81 6.07
CA LEU A 28 -1.34 10.55 5.49
C LEU A 28 -2.51 10.79 4.53
N ILE A 29 -2.36 10.31 3.30
CA ILE A 29 -3.37 10.46 2.25
C ILE A 29 -3.95 9.07 1.98
N ASP A 30 -5.23 8.88 2.32
CA ASP A 30 -5.99 7.71 1.91
C ASP A 30 -6.60 7.93 0.52
N THR A 31 -6.64 6.88 -0.29
CA THR A 31 -7.11 6.95 -1.67
C THR A 31 -8.20 5.93 -1.91
N THR A 32 -9.18 6.29 -2.73
CA THR A 32 -10.22 5.33 -3.11
C THR A 32 -9.60 4.16 -3.87
N GLY A 33 -9.94 2.93 -3.49
CA GLY A 33 -9.54 1.73 -4.24
C GLY A 33 -10.06 1.77 -5.68
N ARG A 34 -9.17 1.62 -6.65
CA ARG A 34 -9.50 1.54 -8.08
C ARG A 34 -9.10 0.17 -8.63
N SER A 35 -9.73 -0.23 -9.73
CA SER A 35 -9.29 -1.43 -10.44
C SER A 35 -7.96 -1.14 -11.12
N SER A 36 -6.95 -2.00 -10.92
CA SER A 36 -5.65 -1.90 -11.61
C SER A 36 -5.77 -2.05 -13.14
N LYS A 37 -6.94 -2.46 -13.63
CA LYS A 37 -7.25 -2.59 -15.07
C LYS A 37 -7.85 -1.31 -15.66
N ASN A 38 -8.27 -0.35 -14.82
CA ASN A 38 -8.86 0.91 -15.28
C ASN A 38 -7.77 1.97 -15.40
N THR A 39 -7.14 2.04 -16.57
CA THR A 39 -6.03 2.95 -16.86
C THR A 39 -6.41 4.42 -16.70
N MET A 40 -7.66 4.79 -17.01
CA MET A 40 -8.16 6.16 -16.84
C MET A 40 -8.19 6.57 -15.36
N GLN A 41 -8.76 5.72 -14.50
CA GLN A 41 -8.79 5.98 -13.05
C GLN A 41 -7.40 5.98 -12.42
N ILE A 42 -6.47 5.15 -12.92
CA ILE A 42 -5.08 5.15 -12.44
C ILE A 42 -4.37 6.44 -12.86
N SER A 43 -4.61 6.93 -14.08
CA SER A 43 -4.05 8.21 -14.52
C SER A 43 -4.59 9.38 -13.70
N GLU A 44 -5.87 9.37 -13.34
CA GLU A 44 -6.46 10.36 -12.44
C GLU A 44 -5.85 10.29 -11.04
N LEU A 45 -5.73 9.10 -10.47
CA LEU A 45 -5.07 8.89 -9.17
C LEU A 45 -3.62 9.40 -9.16
N ARG A 46 -2.87 9.13 -10.24
CA ARG A 46 -1.52 9.65 -10.40
C ARG A 46 -1.50 11.19 -10.37
N ALA A 47 -2.45 11.85 -11.03
CA ALA A 47 -2.52 13.30 -11.00
C ALA A 47 -2.73 13.82 -9.57
N PHE A 48 -3.59 13.17 -8.76
CA PHE A 48 -3.75 13.52 -7.35
C PHE A 48 -2.46 13.37 -6.55
N ILE A 49 -1.74 12.27 -6.75
CA ILE A 49 -0.44 11.99 -6.08
C ILE A 49 0.59 13.05 -6.46
N ASP A 50 0.72 13.38 -7.75
CA ASP A 50 1.65 14.39 -8.26
C ASP A 50 1.30 15.78 -7.70
N LYS A 51 0.01 16.14 -7.66
CA LYS A 51 -0.48 17.43 -7.12
C LYS A 51 -0.26 17.53 -5.61
N ALA A 52 -0.38 16.42 -4.89
CA ALA A 52 -0.10 16.33 -3.46
C ALA A 52 1.40 16.42 -3.14
N LYS A 53 2.28 16.25 -4.15
CA LYS A 53 3.73 16.15 -3.98
C LYS A 53 4.10 15.05 -2.98
N ALA A 54 3.40 13.91 -3.05
CA ALA A 54 3.61 12.81 -2.11
C ALA A 54 5.06 12.31 -2.18
N SER A 55 5.70 12.21 -1.02
CA SER A 55 7.13 11.82 -0.92
C SER A 55 7.35 10.32 -0.83
N LYS A 56 6.32 9.56 -0.42
CA LYS A 56 6.33 8.10 -0.33
C LYS A 56 4.97 7.57 -0.74
N VAL A 57 4.94 6.69 -1.72
CA VAL A 57 3.72 6.04 -2.20
C VAL A 57 3.79 4.55 -1.92
N HIS A 58 2.78 4.02 -1.24
CA HIS A 58 2.70 2.62 -0.84
C HIS A 58 1.64 1.89 -1.65
N LEU A 59 2.01 0.84 -2.38
CA LEU A 59 1.05 -0.09 -2.97
C LEU A 59 0.62 -1.11 -1.92
N VAL A 60 -0.67 -1.17 -1.61
CA VAL A 60 -1.21 -2.12 -0.63
C VAL A 60 -1.76 -3.35 -1.34
N ILE A 61 -1.27 -4.55 -1.01
CA ILE A 61 -1.69 -5.82 -1.62
C ILE A 61 -2.01 -6.84 -0.52
N SER A 62 -3.17 -7.51 -0.64
CA SER A 62 -3.51 -8.62 0.26
C SER A 62 -2.67 -9.86 -0.01
N ALA A 63 -2.19 -10.53 1.03
CA ALA A 63 -1.52 -11.83 0.94
C ALA A 63 -2.41 -12.94 0.36
N THR A 64 -3.74 -12.77 0.40
CA THR A 64 -4.72 -13.70 -0.17
C THR A 64 -4.91 -13.53 -1.69
N THR A 65 -4.24 -12.53 -2.30
CA THR A 65 -4.36 -12.24 -3.73
C THR A 65 -3.73 -13.36 -4.57
N LYS A 66 -4.45 -13.84 -5.59
CA LYS A 66 -3.95 -14.89 -6.49
C LYS A 66 -2.73 -14.40 -7.28
N ASN A 67 -1.77 -15.30 -7.55
CA ASN A 67 -0.52 -14.96 -8.24
C ASN A 67 -0.71 -14.25 -9.59
N ARG A 68 -1.72 -14.64 -10.37
CA ARG A 68 -2.04 -13.96 -11.63
C ARG A 68 -2.53 -12.53 -11.42
N ASP A 69 -3.30 -12.30 -10.37
CA ASP A 69 -3.84 -10.98 -10.05
C ASP A 69 -2.76 -10.08 -9.45
N ILE A 70 -1.82 -10.61 -8.65
CA ILE A 70 -0.63 -9.88 -8.18
C ILE A 70 0.12 -9.25 -9.36
N LYS A 71 0.35 -10.02 -10.44
CA LYS A 71 1.01 -9.51 -11.65
C LYS A 71 0.20 -8.36 -12.28
N ILE A 72 -1.10 -8.55 -12.46
CA ILE A 72 -1.98 -7.54 -13.08
C ILE A 72 -2.05 -6.26 -12.24
N ILE A 73 -2.06 -6.38 -10.91
CA ILE A 73 -2.08 -5.25 -9.98
C ILE A 73 -0.77 -4.48 -10.05
N THR A 74 0.36 -5.15 -9.85
CA THR A 74 1.69 -4.53 -9.85
C THR A 74 2.03 -3.87 -11.19
N GLU A 75 1.65 -4.49 -12.33
CA GLU A 75 1.80 -3.89 -13.66
C GLU A 75 0.86 -2.70 -13.89
N GLY A 76 -0.42 -2.83 -13.51
CA GLY A 76 -1.41 -1.76 -13.70
C GLY A 76 -1.07 -0.50 -12.91
N TYR A 77 -0.57 -0.66 -11.68
CA TYR A 77 -0.15 0.45 -10.82
C TYR A 77 1.27 0.95 -11.07
N LYS A 78 2.02 0.34 -11.99
CA LYS A 78 3.42 0.72 -12.26
C LYS A 78 3.55 2.18 -12.69
N SER A 79 2.56 2.74 -13.37
CA SER A 79 2.55 4.15 -13.80
C SER A 79 2.46 5.15 -12.65
N ILE A 80 2.07 4.73 -11.45
CA ILE A 80 2.06 5.57 -10.24
C ILE A 80 3.46 5.76 -9.68
N ASN A 81 4.42 4.89 -10.00
CA ASN A 81 5.77 4.85 -9.41
C ASN A 81 5.72 4.74 -7.87
N TYR A 82 5.04 3.72 -7.36
CA TYR A 82 5.05 3.44 -5.92
C TYR A 82 6.46 3.07 -5.43
N ASP A 83 6.81 3.50 -4.22
CA ASP A 83 8.14 3.33 -3.61
C ASP A 83 8.22 2.06 -2.76
N TYR A 84 7.09 1.65 -2.18
CA TYR A 84 7.02 0.55 -1.23
C TYR A 84 5.77 -0.30 -1.46
N VAL A 85 5.80 -1.51 -0.91
CA VAL A 85 4.60 -2.35 -0.77
C VAL A 85 4.22 -2.51 0.69
N ILE A 86 2.92 -2.58 0.96
CA ILE A 86 2.35 -3.08 2.22
C ILE A 86 1.65 -4.40 1.90
N ILE A 87 2.00 -5.47 2.61
CA ILE A 87 1.34 -6.78 2.45
C ILE A 87 0.38 -6.99 3.61
N THR A 88 -0.92 -7.03 3.31
CA THR A 88 -1.96 -7.14 4.34
C THR A 88 -2.51 -8.56 4.47
N LYS A 89 -3.26 -8.81 5.55
CA LYS A 89 -4.08 -10.02 5.74
C LYS A 89 -3.25 -11.31 5.77
N LEU A 90 -2.07 -11.29 6.38
CA LEU A 90 -1.25 -12.50 6.55
C LEU A 90 -1.92 -13.52 7.48
N ASP A 91 -2.79 -13.07 8.37
CA ASP A 91 -3.66 -13.88 9.24
C ASP A 91 -4.80 -14.59 8.47
N GLU A 92 -5.12 -14.15 7.25
CA GLU A 92 -6.20 -14.73 6.43
C GLU A 92 -5.67 -15.77 5.40
N THR A 93 -4.39 -16.16 5.46
CA THR A 93 -3.80 -17.14 4.54
C THR A 93 -2.92 -18.15 5.26
N CYS A 94 -3.05 -19.43 4.92
CA CYS A 94 -2.14 -20.48 5.36
C CYS A 94 -0.92 -20.66 4.44
N THR A 95 -0.83 -19.89 3.36
CA THR A 95 0.27 -19.97 2.39
C THR A 95 0.89 -18.60 2.16
N TYR A 96 2.22 -18.52 2.25
CA TYR A 96 2.96 -17.26 2.19
C TYR A 96 3.77 -17.08 0.89
N GLY A 97 3.58 -17.96 -0.10
CA GLY A 97 4.23 -17.85 -1.41
C GLY A 97 3.81 -16.59 -2.19
N SER A 98 2.67 -15.98 -1.86
CA SER A 98 2.25 -14.70 -2.41
C SER A 98 3.21 -13.57 -2.05
N ILE A 99 3.84 -13.60 -0.88
CA ILE A 99 4.85 -12.62 -0.45
C ILE A 99 6.00 -12.59 -1.47
N LEU A 100 6.56 -13.75 -1.80
CA LEU A 100 7.64 -13.87 -2.78
C LEU A 100 7.22 -13.33 -4.15
N ASN A 101 6.00 -13.66 -4.60
CA ASN A 101 5.48 -13.19 -5.88
C ASN A 101 5.26 -11.68 -5.90
N ILE A 102 4.77 -11.10 -4.79
CA ILE A 102 4.59 -9.65 -4.64
C ILE A 102 5.96 -8.96 -4.73
N CYS A 103 6.95 -9.37 -3.94
CA CYS A 103 8.30 -8.81 -3.99
C CYS A 103 8.90 -8.90 -5.39
N HIS A 104 8.80 -10.07 -6.02
CA HIS A 104 9.36 -10.30 -7.34
C HIS A 104 8.67 -9.45 -8.43
N LYS A 105 7.35 -9.18 -8.33
CA LYS A 105 6.64 -8.38 -9.35
C LYS A 105 6.66 -6.88 -9.08
N ALA A 106 6.53 -6.47 -7.82
CA ALA A 106 6.54 -5.07 -7.43
C ALA A 106 7.93 -4.43 -7.58
N GLN A 107 9.01 -5.21 -7.36
CA GLN A 107 10.40 -4.73 -7.42
C GLN A 107 10.66 -3.51 -6.51
N THR A 108 9.93 -3.45 -5.38
CA THR A 108 10.06 -2.42 -4.36
C THR A 108 10.07 -3.05 -2.96
N PRO A 109 10.72 -2.41 -1.98
CA PRO A 109 10.81 -2.95 -0.61
C PRO A 109 9.45 -3.05 0.08
N ILE A 110 9.32 -4.06 0.96
CA ILE A 110 8.18 -4.13 1.89
C ILE A 110 8.39 -3.07 2.98
N SER A 111 7.40 -2.20 3.15
CA SER A 111 7.38 -1.21 4.23
C SER A 111 6.72 -1.74 5.50
N PHE A 112 5.59 -2.43 5.32
CA PHE A 112 4.80 -2.97 6.42
C PHE A 112 4.13 -4.29 6.03
N ILE A 113 3.84 -5.09 7.05
CA ILE A 113 2.93 -6.23 6.97
C ILE A 113 1.82 -6.08 8.01
N THR A 114 0.64 -6.63 7.72
CA THR A 114 -0.45 -6.72 8.70
C THR A 114 -0.83 -8.16 9.00
N THR A 115 -1.18 -8.41 10.26
CA THR A 115 -1.40 -9.76 10.81
C THR A 115 -2.70 -9.86 11.63
N GLY A 116 -3.65 -8.96 11.40
CA GLY A 116 -4.92 -8.91 12.13
C GLY A 116 -5.67 -7.61 11.91
N GLN A 117 -6.64 -7.33 12.79
CA GLN A 117 -7.59 -6.22 12.67
C GLN A 117 -7.44 -5.16 13.78
N ASN A 118 -6.62 -5.40 14.79
CA ASN A 118 -6.45 -4.49 15.92
C ASN A 118 -5.59 -3.28 15.54
N VAL A 119 -6.04 -2.09 15.93
CA VAL A 119 -5.37 -0.81 15.64
C VAL A 119 -4.89 -0.20 16.95
N PRO A 120 -3.59 0.11 17.09
CA PRO A 120 -2.50 0.02 16.09
C PRO A 120 -1.67 -1.29 16.12
N GLU A 121 -2.09 -2.32 16.84
CA GLU A 121 -1.23 -3.45 17.21
C GLU A 121 -0.84 -4.38 16.05
N ASP A 122 -1.73 -4.59 15.07
CA ASP A 122 -1.57 -5.65 14.06
C ASP A 122 -0.87 -5.19 12.77
N ILE A 123 -0.03 -4.15 12.84
CA ILE A 123 0.84 -3.67 11.76
C ILE A 123 2.29 -3.55 12.22
N LYS A 124 3.24 -4.03 11.42
CA LYS A 124 4.67 -3.90 11.75
C LYS A 124 5.56 -3.79 10.51
N THR A 125 6.75 -3.23 10.71
CA THR A 125 7.85 -3.33 9.74
C THR A 125 8.53 -4.69 9.93
N PRO A 126 8.50 -5.58 8.92
CA PRO A 126 9.13 -6.89 9.05
C PRO A 126 10.65 -6.79 8.88
N THR A 127 11.37 -7.70 9.54
CA THR A 127 12.77 -8.00 9.20
C THR A 127 12.85 -8.99 8.04
N ASP A 128 13.97 -9.00 7.30
CA ASP A 128 14.19 -9.95 6.21
C ASP A 128 14.04 -11.41 6.69
N SER A 129 14.53 -11.73 7.88
CA SER A 129 14.39 -13.05 8.50
C SER A 129 12.93 -13.42 8.78
N GLU A 130 12.11 -12.49 9.23
CA GLU A 130 10.67 -12.77 9.43
C GLU A 130 9.97 -13.07 8.10
N VAL A 131 10.27 -12.31 7.05
CA VAL A 131 9.73 -12.54 5.70
C VAL A 131 10.15 -13.92 5.18
N LEU A 132 11.44 -14.26 5.31
CA LEU A 132 11.97 -15.54 4.87
C LEU A 132 11.35 -16.71 5.64
N ASN A 133 11.22 -16.61 6.96
CA ASN A 133 10.64 -17.67 7.78
C ASN A 133 9.18 -17.95 7.42
N LEU A 134 8.41 -16.91 7.03
CA LEU A 134 7.06 -17.10 6.51
C LEU A 134 7.07 -17.83 5.16
N ILE A 135 7.92 -17.40 4.22
CA ILE A 135 8.01 -18.01 2.88
C ILE A 135 8.45 -19.47 2.96
N LEU A 136 9.41 -19.79 3.84
CA LEU A 136 9.93 -21.14 4.06
C LEU A 136 8.99 -22.03 4.89
N GLY A 137 7.95 -21.46 5.50
CA GLY A 137 7.00 -22.19 6.35
C GLY A 137 7.55 -22.56 7.73
N GLU A 138 8.62 -21.91 8.18
CA GLU A 138 9.17 -22.08 9.55
C GLU A 138 8.29 -21.40 10.61
N LYS A 139 7.48 -20.43 10.20
CA LYS A 139 6.46 -19.76 11.03
C LYS A 139 5.14 -19.62 10.27
N SER A 140 4.05 -19.55 11.01
CA SER A 140 2.71 -19.20 10.51
C SER A 140 2.11 -18.07 11.34
N VAL A 141 1.33 -17.21 10.69
CA VAL A 141 0.48 -16.17 11.28
C VAL A 141 -0.95 -16.68 11.45
N CYS A 142 -1.48 -17.39 10.44
CA CYS A 142 -2.75 -18.13 10.52
C CYS A 142 -2.62 -19.41 11.37
#